data_AF-A0A285L2S6-F1
#
_entry.id   AF-A0A285L2S6-F1
#
_cell.length_a   1.000
_cell.length_b   1.000
_cell.length_c   1.000
_cell.angle_alpha   90.00
_cell.angle_beta   90.00
_cell.angle_gamma   90.00
#
_symmetry.space_group_name_H-M   'P 1'
#
loop_
_entity.id
_entity.type
_entity.pdbx_description
1 polymer ?
#
loop_
_entity_poly.entity_id
_entity_poly.type
_entity_poly.pdbx_seq_one_letter_code
_entity_poly.pdbx_strand_id
1 'polypeptide(L)'
;MRSRILSLAAVLTGTLTVVGGGAISAPPAWTNPAAEAVADFYVPPPVGGAPGNILRAEPSVVALSAPGQPGMVPARATRLMYVSNDAQDAPTAVVGTYLEPAVPWLGPGERPLVAYAGGTKGQGDQCAPSKLLSQVVSYQPPGDVIFEYDLLAITTLLSRGMSVVITDYHGLGTPAVHDFLNRKSQAHALLDSARAALQLPGSGLGPNAPVILYGYSQGGMASAGAAELQPDYAPELNVRGAYVGGPVVDDQFFIGYNDGRAAMGPTYAWILNGMAANYPSVRPVLDAELNDTGKAILNESLGKCAVPMGLAQLHGHTSQWTASGQPLTAVIDQNPALKQVFDEQIVGGLTPQVPVLVASAVNDEGAPFPPIHAMAAGWCSRGVPVQLEANGQIPSMSGIVGTHVLAFFPALIASQQWIMDRLSDAPAPTNCGALP
;
A
#
# COMPACT_ATOMS: atom_id res chain seq x y z
N MET A 1 58.60 21.14 59.92
CA MET A 1 57.58 21.30 60.98
C MET A 1 56.63 20.09 60.90
N ARG A 2 56.42 19.42 62.04
CA ARG A 2 55.69 18.16 62.30
C ARG A 2 54.19 18.27 61.94
N SER A 3 53.34 17.26 61.72
CA SER A 3 53.37 15.78 61.58
C SER A 3 51.93 15.30 61.25
N ARG A 4 51.81 14.32 60.34
CA ARG A 4 50.89 13.15 60.15
C ARG A 4 49.54 12.94 60.93
N ILE A 5 48.70 12.07 60.29
CA ILE A 5 47.63 11.10 60.76
C ILE A 5 46.18 11.63 60.74
N LEU A 6 45.21 11.11 59.96
CA LEU A 6 44.50 9.79 59.84
C LEU A 6 43.19 9.69 60.68
N SER A 7 42.09 9.37 59.98
CA SER A 7 40.97 8.46 60.35
C SER A 7 39.84 8.84 61.34
N LEU A 8 38.61 8.81 60.77
CA LEU A 8 37.37 8.10 61.15
C LEU A 8 36.61 8.30 62.49
N ALA A 9 35.27 8.13 62.35
CA ALA A 9 34.23 7.81 63.35
C ALA A 9 33.60 9.00 64.11
N ALA A 10 32.35 9.02 64.56
CA ALA A 10 31.08 8.31 64.31
C ALA A 10 30.05 8.93 65.30
N VAL A 11 28.81 9.19 64.86
CA VAL A 11 27.52 9.08 65.59
C VAL A 11 27.29 9.93 66.88
N LEU A 12 26.19 10.71 66.93
CA LEU A 12 25.00 10.51 67.81
C LEU A 12 24.03 11.72 67.80
N THR A 13 22.75 11.40 67.52
CA THR A 13 21.48 11.85 68.13
C THR A 13 21.24 13.29 68.60
N GLY A 14 20.10 13.84 68.18
CA GLY A 14 19.36 14.87 68.90
C GLY A 14 17.87 14.88 68.52
N THR A 15 17.02 14.35 69.39
CA THR A 15 15.56 14.52 69.42
C THR A 15 15.18 15.95 69.79
N LEU A 16 14.13 16.54 69.18
CA LEU A 16 13.25 17.49 69.89
C LEU A 16 11.83 17.58 69.27
N THR A 17 10.88 17.07 70.06
CA THR A 17 9.50 17.53 70.37
C THR A 17 8.67 18.42 69.43
N VAL A 18 7.43 17.94 69.25
CA VAL A 18 6.22 18.50 68.61
C VAL A 18 5.68 19.75 69.30
N VAL A 19 5.21 20.73 68.50
CA VAL A 19 4.18 21.72 68.90
C VAL A 19 3.23 22.00 67.73
N GLY A 20 1.93 21.89 68.00
CA GLY A 20 0.90 22.82 67.51
C GLY A 20 0.22 22.51 66.17
N GLY A 21 -1.05 22.07 66.23
CA GLY A 21 -1.90 21.79 65.08
C GLY A 21 -2.35 23.03 64.30
N GLY A 22 -2.41 22.87 62.98
CA GLY A 22 -3.27 23.62 62.08
C GLY A 22 -3.97 22.63 61.17
N ALA A 23 -5.30 22.65 61.14
CA ALA A 23 -6.08 21.87 60.19
C ALA A 23 -5.76 22.37 58.77
N ILE A 24 -4.99 21.61 58.01
CA ILE A 24 -4.80 21.82 56.58
C ILE A 24 -5.95 21.09 55.90
N SER A 25 -6.95 21.84 55.45
CA SER A 25 -7.96 21.37 54.52
C SER A 25 -7.23 20.82 53.28
N ALA A 26 -7.31 19.52 53.05
CA ALA A 26 -6.80 18.94 51.81
C ALA A 26 -7.56 19.62 50.63
N PRO A 27 -6.86 20.12 49.60
CA PRO A 27 -7.55 20.51 48.38
C PRO A 27 -8.33 19.29 47.86
N PRO A 28 -9.50 19.50 47.23
CA PRO A 28 -10.25 18.39 46.65
C PRO A 28 -9.28 17.63 45.76
N ALA A 29 -9.16 16.32 45.98
CA ALA A 29 -8.42 15.46 45.08
C ALA A 29 -9.08 15.64 43.71
N TRP A 30 -8.39 16.35 42.82
CA TRP A 30 -8.69 16.28 41.40
C TRP A 30 -8.51 14.81 41.07
N THR A 31 -9.61 14.09 40.90
CA THR A 31 -9.55 12.80 40.21
C THR A 31 -8.98 13.14 38.85
N ASN A 32 -7.70 12.83 38.66
CA ASN A 32 -7.12 12.77 37.32
C ASN A 32 -8.16 12.02 36.49
N PRO A 33 -8.71 12.59 35.40
CA PRO A 33 -9.47 11.77 34.48
C PRO A 33 -8.55 10.59 34.18
N ALA A 34 -9.03 9.37 34.45
CA ALA A 34 -8.30 8.17 34.12
C ALA A 34 -7.80 8.39 32.71
N ALA A 35 -6.47 8.39 32.51
CA ALA A 35 -5.89 8.55 31.20
C ALA A 35 -6.61 7.51 30.32
N GLU A 36 -7.49 7.99 29.41
CA GLU A 36 -8.02 7.13 28.37
C GLU A 36 -6.78 6.49 27.75
N ALA A 37 -6.68 5.16 27.84
CA ALA A 37 -5.61 4.45 27.17
C ALA A 37 -5.62 4.97 25.73
N VAL A 38 -4.49 5.55 25.30
CA VAL A 38 -4.36 6.07 23.93
C VAL A 38 -4.77 4.93 23.01
N ALA A 39 -5.94 5.07 22.38
CA ALA A 39 -6.48 4.01 21.55
C ALA A 39 -5.47 3.70 20.45
N ASP A 40 -5.18 2.42 20.23
CA ASP A 40 -4.27 1.99 19.17
C ASP A 40 -4.69 2.67 17.85
N PHE A 41 -3.74 3.37 17.22
CA PHE A 41 -3.98 4.12 16.00
C PHE A 41 -4.64 3.25 14.93
N TYR A 42 -4.23 1.98 14.83
CA TYR A 42 -4.67 1.04 13.81
C TYR A 42 -6.03 0.38 14.11
N VAL A 43 -6.60 0.60 15.30
CA VAL A 43 -7.95 0.18 15.61
C VAL A 43 -8.91 1.32 15.26
N PRO A 44 -9.74 1.16 14.22
CA PRO A 44 -10.58 2.25 13.74
C PRO A 44 -11.68 2.60 14.73
N PRO A 45 -12.05 3.89 14.87
CA PRO A 45 -13.32 4.27 15.47
C PRO A 45 -14.47 3.81 14.57
N PRO A 46 -15.74 3.92 15.02
CA PRO A 46 -16.89 3.73 14.13
C PRO A 46 -16.74 4.57 12.86
N VAL A 47 -16.79 3.89 11.70
CA VAL A 47 -16.56 4.52 10.40
C VAL A 47 -17.81 5.27 9.97
N GLY A 48 -17.65 6.56 9.70
CA GLY A 48 -18.71 7.41 9.18
C GLY A 48 -18.13 8.66 8.51
N GLY A 49 -18.90 9.26 7.61
CA GLY A 49 -18.47 10.40 6.79
C GLY A 49 -18.34 10.03 5.32
N ALA A 50 -17.87 10.99 4.53
CA ALA A 50 -17.62 10.79 3.11
C ALA A 50 -16.24 10.16 2.89
N PRO A 51 -16.03 9.42 1.79
CA PRO A 51 -14.70 8.96 1.40
C PRO A 51 -13.67 10.11 1.37
N GLY A 52 -12.48 9.86 1.91
CA GLY A 52 -11.43 10.85 2.13
C GLY A 52 -11.51 11.63 3.45
N ASN A 53 -12.61 11.55 4.22
CA ASN A 53 -12.67 12.19 5.53
C ASN A 53 -11.61 11.61 6.47
N ILE A 54 -10.86 12.48 7.15
CA ILE A 54 -9.84 12.08 8.12
C ILE A 54 -10.50 11.69 9.44
N LEU A 55 -10.29 10.46 9.88
CA LEU A 55 -10.73 9.94 11.18
C LEU A 55 -9.69 10.22 12.28
N ARG A 56 -8.41 10.06 11.96
CA ARG A 56 -7.27 10.35 12.87
C ARG A 56 -6.08 10.81 12.05
N ALA A 57 -5.25 11.68 12.62
CA ALA A 57 -3.97 12.05 12.05
C ALA A 57 -2.96 12.30 13.18
N GLU A 58 -1.74 11.78 13.02
CA GLU A 58 -0.65 12.02 13.97
C GLU A 58 0.70 12.12 13.24
N PRO A 59 1.68 12.85 13.79
CA PRO A 59 3.05 12.82 13.28
C PRO A 59 3.58 11.39 13.21
N SER A 60 4.23 11.05 12.10
CA SER A 60 4.89 9.75 11.92
C SER A 60 6.38 9.95 11.66
N VAL A 61 7.17 8.90 11.91
CA VAL A 61 8.59 8.87 11.61
C VAL A 61 8.79 8.04 10.35
N VAL A 62 9.41 8.62 9.33
CA VAL A 62 9.98 7.82 8.24
C VAL A 62 11.37 7.40 8.66
N ALA A 63 11.69 6.13 8.46
CA ALA A 63 13.00 5.60 8.73
C ALA A 63 14.09 6.44 8.05
N LEU A 64 15.27 6.41 8.66
CA LEU A 64 16.40 7.25 8.31
C LEU A 64 16.19 8.75 8.62
N SER A 65 15.10 9.13 9.31
CA SER A 65 14.80 10.50 9.78
C SER A 65 14.91 10.62 11.30
N ALA A 66 15.40 11.77 11.79
CA ALA A 66 15.43 12.10 13.21
C ALA A 66 14.33 13.12 13.54
N PRO A 67 13.78 13.15 14.77
CA PRO A 67 12.74 14.13 15.14
C PRO A 67 13.18 15.57 14.85
N GLY A 68 12.41 16.28 14.01
CA GLY A 68 12.72 17.66 13.61
C GLY A 68 13.85 17.82 12.60
N GLN A 69 14.40 16.73 12.03
CA GLN A 69 15.40 16.76 10.98
C GLN A 69 14.96 15.88 9.80
N PRO A 70 15.03 16.37 8.55
CA PRO A 70 14.82 15.50 7.40
C PRO A 70 15.85 14.37 7.43
N GLY A 71 15.37 13.13 7.30
CA GLY A 71 16.22 11.98 7.18
C GLY A 71 16.92 11.87 5.85
N MET A 72 17.46 10.68 5.53
CA MET A 72 17.77 10.35 4.13
C MET A 72 16.52 10.47 3.24
N VAL A 73 15.33 10.30 3.81
CA VAL A 73 14.07 10.69 3.19
C VAL A 73 13.77 12.13 3.62
N PRO A 74 13.85 13.12 2.72
CA PRO A 74 13.72 14.53 3.08
C PRO A 74 12.25 14.92 3.21
N ALA A 75 11.53 14.36 4.18
CA ALA A 75 10.11 14.64 4.37
C ALA A 75 9.66 14.65 5.83
N ARG A 76 8.63 15.46 6.11
CA ARG A 76 7.83 15.36 7.34
C ARG A 76 6.68 14.40 7.08
N ALA A 77 6.55 13.38 7.93
CA ALA A 77 5.48 12.39 7.78
C ALA A 77 4.33 12.62 8.76
N THR A 78 3.12 12.41 8.26
CA THR A 78 1.89 12.35 9.05
C THR A 78 1.18 11.06 8.70
N ARG A 79 0.96 10.18 9.68
CA ARG A 79 0.10 9.01 9.49
C ARG A 79 -1.35 9.46 9.65
N LEU A 80 -2.20 9.06 8.72
CA LEU A 80 -3.62 9.37 8.72
C LEU A 80 -4.44 8.09 8.61
N MET A 81 -5.56 8.07 9.30
CA MET A 81 -6.64 7.12 9.10
C MET A 81 -7.79 7.88 8.45
N TYR A 82 -8.31 7.38 7.35
CA TYR A 82 -9.33 8.05 6.55
C TYR A 82 -10.42 7.07 6.13
N VAL A 83 -11.61 7.61 5.84
CA VAL A 83 -12.74 6.85 5.32
C VAL A 83 -12.46 6.49 3.86
N SER A 84 -12.64 5.22 3.51
CA SER A 84 -12.64 4.69 2.14
C SER A 84 -13.87 3.79 1.98
N ASN A 85 -14.01 3.13 0.84
CA ASN A 85 -14.97 2.06 0.64
C ASN A 85 -14.28 0.73 0.29
N ASP A 86 -14.84 -0.38 0.78
CA ASP A 86 -14.41 -1.73 0.41
C ASP A 86 -14.89 -2.11 -1.00
N ALA A 87 -14.67 -3.38 -1.37
CA ALA A 87 -15.06 -3.91 -2.68
C ALA A 87 -16.59 -3.92 -2.92
N GLN A 88 -17.39 -3.83 -1.85
CA GLN A 88 -18.86 -3.86 -1.87
C GLN A 88 -19.46 -2.46 -1.67
N ASP A 89 -18.64 -1.40 -1.80
CA ASP A 89 -19.00 0.00 -1.53
C ASP A 89 -19.38 0.29 -0.06
N ALA A 90 -19.03 -0.60 0.87
CA ALA A 90 -19.28 -0.39 2.28
C ALA A 90 -18.19 0.54 2.87
N PRO A 91 -18.56 1.56 3.68
CA PRO A 91 -17.58 2.44 4.32
C PRO A 91 -16.63 1.67 5.23
N THR A 92 -15.33 1.88 5.02
CA THR A 92 -14.25 1.26 5.79
C THR A 92 -13.19 2.30 6.18
N ALA A 93 -12.34 1.96 7.15
CA ALA A 93 -11.21 2.80 7.55
C ALA A 93 -9.93 2.26 6.94
N VAL A 94 -9.18 3.13 6.28
CA VAL A 94 -7.88 2.82 5.69
C VAL A 94 -6.82 3.71 6.33
N VAL A 95 -5.62 3.18 6.51
CA VAL A 95 -4.46 3.96 6.96
C VAL A 95 -3.59 4.34 5.76
N GLY A 96 -2.97 5.51 5.85
CA GLY A 96 -1.97 5.97 4.91
C GLY A 96 -0.96 6.89 5.58
N THR A 97 0.09 7.23 4.85
CA THR A 97 1.10 8.18 5.32
C THR A 97 1.27 9.29 4.30
N TYR A 98 1.00 10.52 4.73
CA TYR A 98 1.33 11.73 4.00
C TYR A 98 2.78 12.14 4.27
N LEU A 99 3.50 12.44 3.21
CA LEU A 99 4.91 12.82 3.19
C LEU A 99 5.03 14.21 2.55
N GLU A 100 5.27 15.20 3.40
CA GLU A 100 5.52 16.57 2.97
C GLU A 100 7.01 16.75 2.65
N PRO A 101 7.39 17.16 1.43
CA PRO A 101 8.79 17.28 1.04
C PRO A 101 9.46 18.47 1.73
N ALA A 102 10.69 18.27 2.18
CA ALA A 102 11.53 19.32 2.80
C ALA A 102 12.09 20.33 1.78
N VAL A 103 11.99 20.01 0.49
CA VAL A 103 12.44 20.88 -0.62
C VAL A 103 11.25 21.59 -1.28
N PRO A 104 11.43 22.82 -1.79
CA PRO A 104 10.38 23.54 -2.49
C PRO A 104 10.01 22.83 -3.81
N TRP A 105 8.76 22.98 -4.23
CA TRP A 105 8.34 22.67 -5.59
C TRP A 105 8.90 23.74 -6.53
N LEU A 106 9.60 23.32 -7.59
CA LEU A 106 10.22 24.22 -8.59
C LEU A 106 9.55 24.15 -9.97
N GLY A 107 8.58 23.25 -10.15
CA GLY A 107 7.78 23.20 -11.37
C GLY A 107 6.67 24.27 -11.37
N PRO A 108 5.81 24.26 -12.40
CA PRO A 108 4.75 25.24 -12.52
C PRO A 108 3.63 25.01 -11.49
N GLY A 109 2.91 26.10 -11.16
CA GLY A 109 1.69 26.04 -10.37
C GLY A 109 1.89 25.66 -8.89
N GLU A 110 0.82 25.15 -8.28
CA GLU A 110 0.83 24.65 -6.90
C GLU A 110 1.64 23.36 -6.79
N ARG A 111 2.18 23.09 -5.59
CA ARG A 111 2.86 21.83 -5.29
C ARG A 111 1.91 20.65 -5.60
N PRO A 112 2.32 19.67 -6.40
CA PRO A 112 1.49 18.52 -6.72
C PRO A 112 1.50 17.48 -5.60
N LEU A 113 0.47 16.64 -5.62
CA LEU A 113 0.36 15.44 -4.81
C LEU A 113 0.50 14.19 -5.70
N VAL A 114 1.36 13.27 -5.28
CA VAL A 114 1.39 11.91 -5.83
C VAL A 114 0.63 11.00 -4.88
N ALA A 115 -0.52 10.49 -5.33
CA ALA A 115 -1.21 9.39 -4.67
C ALA A 115 -0.50 8.10 -5.06
N TYR A 116 0.20 7.50 -4.09
CA TYR A 116 1.10 6.38 -4.28
C TYR A 116 0.46 5.08 -3.80
N ALA A 117 0.31 4.14 -4.71
CA ALA A 117 -0.13 2.79 -4.48
C ALA A 117 1.11 1.90 -4.29
N GLY A 118 1.28 1.36 -3.09
CA GLY A 118 2.38 0.47 -2.73
C GLY A 118 2.36 -0.84 -3.54
N GLY A 119 3.55 -1.39 -3.81
CA GLY A 119 3.64 -2.75 -4.34
C GLY A 119 3.23 -3.81 -3.30
N THR A 120 3.26 -5.08 -3.69
CA THR A 120 2.94 -6.23 -2.82
C THR A 120 3.69 -6.18 -1.49
N LYS A 121 2.94 -6.10 -0.38
CA LYS A 121 3.48 -6.18 0.99
C LYS A 121 3.14 -7.49 1.70
N GLY A 122 2.07 -8.17 1.30
CA GLY A 122 1.51 -9.35 1.95
C GLY A 122 0.17 -9.06 2.63
N GLN A 123 -0.27 -9.93 3.55
CA GLN A 123 -1.55 -9.81 4.28
C GLN A 123 -1.38 -9.65 5.80
N GLY A 124 -0.16 -9.62 6.31
CA GLY A 124 0.09 -9.33 7.72
C GLY A 124 -0.03 -7.85 8.05
N ASP A 125 -0.59 -7.54 9.22
CA ASP A 125 -0.71 -6.16 9.70
C ASP A 125 0.64 -5.46 9.86
N GLN A 126 1.71 -6.21 10.15
CA GLN A 126 3.08 -5.69 10.23
C GLN A 126 3.67 -5.28 8.88
N CYS A 127 3.04 -5.71 7.78
CA CYS A 127 3.51 -5.46 6.42
C CYS A 127 2.98 -4.14 5.86
N ALA A 128 2.05 -3.48 6.56
CA ALA A 128 1.44 -2.24 6.10
C ALA A 128 2.49 -1.15 5.79
N PRO A 129 2.43 -0.48 4.63
CA PRO A 129 3.34 0.60 4.25
C PRO A 129 3.53 1.66 5.35
N SER A 130 2.48 2.07 6.05
CA SER A 130 2.56 3.05 7.13
C SER A 130 3.39 2.61 8.35
N LYS A 131 3.51 1.29 8.58
CA LYS A 131 4.43 0.71 9.59
C LYS A 131 5.83 0.56 9.01
N LEU A 132 5.93 0.02 7.80
CA LEU A 132 7.20 -0.23 7.12
C LEU A 132 7.98 1.05 6.82
N LEU A 133 7.31 2.17 6.53
CA LEU A 133 7.96 3.46 6.35
C LEU A 133 8.77 3.87 7.58
N SER A 134 8.37 3.46 8.80
CA SER A 134 9.10 3.76 10.03
C SER A 134 10.18 2.73 10.39
N GLN A 135 10.01 1.47 9.96
CA GLN A 135 10.86 0.34 10.35
C GLN A 135 11.89 -0.05 9.27
N VAL A 136 11.63 0.29 8.00
CA VAL A 136 12.27 -0.21 6.77
C VAL A 136 12.14 -1.70 6.55
N VAL A 137 12.31 -2.50 7.59
CA VAL A 137 12.36 -3.96 7.52
C VAL A 137 11.43 -4.53 8.59
N SER A 138 10.61 -5.49 8.19
CA SER A 138 9.88 -6.35 9.10
C SER A 138 10.33 -7.79 8.89
N TYR A 139 10.56 -8.50 9.99
CA TYR A 139 10.96 -9.90 9.99
C TYR A 139 10.18 -10.68 11.05
N GLN A 140 9.56 -11.78 10.65
CA GLN A 140 8.91 -12.74 11.53
C GLN A 140 9.47 -14.16 11.28
N PRO A 141 9.92 -14.88 12.33
CA PRO A 141 10.31 -16.29 12.20
C PRO A 141 9.12 -17.16 11.75
N PRO A 142 9.34 -18.26 10.99
CA PRO A 142 10.63 -18.85 10.62
C PRO A 142 11.24 -18.32 9.30
N GLY A 143 10.62 -17.34 8.63
CA GLY A 143 11.12 -16.86 7.33
C GLY A 143 10.15 -15.95 6.60
N ASP A 144 9.59 -14.96 7.28
CA ASP A 144 8.76 -13.92 6.68
C ASP A 144 9.48 -12.58 6.75
N VAL A 145 9.84 -12.02 5.61
CA VAL A 145 10.60 -10.76 5.54
C VAL A 145 10.01 -9.82 4.51
N ILE A 146 10.04 -8.53 4.81
CA ILE A 146 9.72 -7.47 3.86
C ILE A 146 10.59 -6.25 4.10
N PHE A 147 10.98 -5.62 3.01
CA PHE A 147 11.68 -4.35 2.97
C PHE A 147 10.75 -3.29 2.37
N GLU A 148 10.83 -2.06 2.87
CA GLU A 148 10.09 -0.94 2.31
C GLU A 148 10.76 -0.41 1.04
N TYR A 149 10.62 -1.20 -0.04
CA TYR A 149 11.25 -0.92 -1.33
C TYR A 149 10.63 0.28 -2.07
N ASP A 150 9.41 0.72 -1.70
CA ASP A 150 8.78 1.87 -2.34
C ASP A 150 9.50 3.19 -1.98
N LEU A 151 10.32 3.19 -0.90
CA LEU A 151 11.17 4.32 -0.54
C LEU A 151 12.08 4.78 -1.69
N LEU A 152 12.49 3.89 -2.60
CA LEU A 152 13.27 4.28 -3.76
C LEU A 152 12.50 5.27 -4.65
N ALA A 153 11.28 4.92 -5.05
CA ALA A 153 10.45 5.79 -5.88
C ALA A 153 9.99 7.03 -5.09
N ILE A 154 9.50 6.85 -3.87
CA ILE A 154 9.02 7.92 -3.00
C ILE A 154 10.10 8.99 -2.78
N THR A 155 11.35 8.59 -2.52
CA THR A 155 12.46 9.54 -2.32
C THR A 155 12.75 10.35 -3.59
N THR A 156 12.63 9.74 -4.78
CA THR A 156 12.81 10.47 -6.05
C THR A 156 11.69 11.46 -6.35
N LEU A 157 10.48 11.20 -5.88
CA LEU A 157 9.35 12.12 -6.00
C LEU A 157 9.48 13.30 -5.02
N LEU A 158 9.78 12.99 -3.76
CA LEU A 158 9.99 13.99 -2.70
C LEU A 158 11.17 14.92 -3.00
N SER A 159 12.26 14.42 -3.58
CA SER A 159 13.43 15.23 -3.93
C SER A 159 13.16 16.26 -5.04
N ARG A 160 12.07 16.08 -5.81
CA ARG A 160 11.57 17.05 -6.79
C ARG A 160 10.56 18.04 -6.18
N GLY A 161 10.29 17.95 -4.88
CA GLY A 161 9.37 18.83 -4.18
C GLY A 161 7.89 18.45 -4.33
N MET A 162 7.59 17.24 -4.84
CA MET A 162 6.23 16.71 -4.92
C MET A 162 5.83 16.10 -3.58
N SER A 163 4.62 16.38 -3.10
CA SER A 163 4.08 15.69 -1.93
C SER A 163 3.67 14.27 -2.30
N VAL A 164 3.75 13.33 -1.35
CA VAL A 164 3.35 11.94 -1.57
C VAL A 164 2.37 11.53 -0.48
N VAL A 165 1.27 10.86 -0.84
CA VAL A 165 0.47 10.08 0.11
C VAL A 165 0.51 8.63 -0.32
N ILE A 166 1.00 7.75 0.55
CA ILE A 166 0.96 6.30 0.32
C ILE A 166 -0.16 5.68 1.14
N THR A 167 -0.99 4.86 0.51
CA THR A 167 -2.04 4.11 1.18
C THR A 167 -1.58 2.72 1.60
N ASP A 168 -2.13 2.21 2.71
CA ASP A 168 -1.95 0.81 3.10
C ASP A 168 -2.89 -0.15 2.35
N TYR A 169 -3.92 0.34 1.67
CA TYR A 169 -5.09 -0.41 1.21
C TYR A 169 -6.02 -0.89 2.34
N HIS A 170 -7.22 -1.29 1.94
CA HIS A 170 -8.19 -1.88 2.84
C HIS A 170 -7.66 -3.20 3.44
N GLY A 171 -7.87 -3.36 4.75
CA GLY A 171 -7.52 -4.56 5.50
C GLY A 171 -6.03 -4.83 5.68
N LEU A 172 -5.13 -3.91 5.30
CA LEU A 172 -3.71 -4.02 5.61
C LEU A 172 -3.34 -3.09 6.75
N GLY A 173 -2.96 -3.66 7.89
CA GLY A 173 -2.56 -2.91 9.07
C GLY A 173 -3.72 -2.55 10.00
N THR A 174 -4.97 -2.68 9.54
CA THR A 174 -6.22 -2.49 10.29
C THR A 174 -7.00 -3.81 10.39
N PRO A 175 -7.91 -3.99 11.37
CA PRO A 175 -8.73 -5.20 11.50
C PRO A 175 -9.63 -5.49 10.28
N ALA A 176 -9.12 -6.27 9.33
CA ALA A 176 -9.82 -6.97 8.25
C ALA A 176 -8.76 -7.81 7.52
N VAL A 177 -9.16 -8.61 6.53
CA VAL A 177 -8.19 -9.29 5.66
C VAL A 177 -7.83 -8.33 4.53
N HIS A 178 -6.54 -8.07 4.30
CA HIS A 178 -6.12 -7.28 3.15
C HIS A 178 -6.62 -7.91 1.86
N ASP A 179 -7.40 -7.15 1.10
CA ASP A 179 -7.98 -7.56 -0.16
C ASP A 179 -7.00 -7.41 -1.33
N PHE A 180 -5.95 -8.22 -1.23
CA PHE A 180 -4.86 -8.28 -2.19
C PHE A 180 -5.38 -8.46 -3.62
N LEU A 181 -5.05 -7.50 -4.48
CA LEU A 181 -5.47 -7.39 -5.89
C LEU A 181 -6.98 -7.20 -6.12
N ASN A 182 -7.72 -6.75 -5.11
CA ASN A 182 -9.08 -6.28 -5.36
C ASN A 182 -9.05 -4.91 -6.08
N ARG A 183 -9.37 -4.92 -7.39
CA ARG A 183 -9.27 -3.75 -8.26
C ARG A 183 -10.03 -2.54 -7.70
N LYS A 184 -11.26 -2.75 -7.26
CA LYS A 184 -12.17 -1.68 -6.85
C LYS A 184 -11.79 -1.08 -5.50
N SER A 185 -11.58 -1.93 -4.49
CA SER A 185 -11.22 -1.50 -3.14
C SER A 185 -9.88 -0.75 -3.10
N GLN A 186 -8.87 -1.24 -3.84
CA GLN A 186 -7.56 -0.57 -3.88
C GLN A 186 -7.59 0.75 -4.66
N ALA A 187 -8.43 0.83 -5.70
CA ALA A 187 -8.67 2.08 -6.42
C ALA A 187 -9.35 3.13 -5.54
N HIS A 188 -10.36 2.73 -4.75
CA HIS A 188 -10.99 3.60 -3.75
C HIS A 188 -9.96 4.10 -2.73
N ALA A 189 -9.20 3.19 -2.12
CA ALA A 189 -8.16 3.55 -1.15
C ALA A 189 -7.15 4.56 -1.73
N LEU A 190 -6.70 4.37 -2.97
CA LEU A 190 -5.78 5.30 -3.61
C LEU A 190 -6.39 6.70 -3.81
N LEU A 191 -7.60 6.79 -4.37
CA LEU A 191 -8.29 8.07 -4.61
C LEU A 191 -8.67 8.77 -3.29
N ASP A 192 -9.13 8.01 -2.31
CA ASP A 192 -9.52 8.53 -1.00
C ASP A 192 -8.32 8.96 -0.17
N SER A 193 -7.16 8.31 -0.33
CA SER A 193 -5.91 8.81 0.25
C SER A 193 -5.53 10.19 -0.30
N ALA A 194 -5.78 10.43 -1.60
CA ALA A 194 -5.56 11.73 -2.22
C ALA A 194 -6.49 12.79 -1.63
N ARG A 195 -7.80 12.49 -1.52
CA ARG A 195 -8.79 13.35 -0.86
C ARG A 195 -8.36 13.70 0.56
N ALA A 196 -7.96 12.70 1.34
CA ALA A 196 -7.53 12.89 2.72
C ALA A 196 -6.29 13.77 2.82
N ALA A 197 -5.29 13.57 1.95
CA ALA A 197 -4.08 14.40 1.94
C ALA A 197 -4.36 15.87 1.55
N LEU A 198 -5.25 16.11 0.59
CA LEU A 198 -5.66 17.46 0.19
C LEU A 198 -6.44 18.20 1.30
N GLN A 199 -7.13 17.46 2.17
CA GLN A 199 -7.87 18.00 3.32
C GLN A 199 -7.04 18.06 4.61
N LEU A 200 -5.86 17.45 4.65
CA LEU A 200 -5.03 17.37 5.84
C LEU A 200 -4.54 18.76 6.27
N PRO A 201 -4.88 19.24 7.48
CA PRO A 201 -4.44 20.54 7.96
C PRO A 201 -2.92 20.67 7.98
N GLY A 202 -2.40 21.74 7.38
CA GLY A 202 -0.96 21.97 7.30
C GLY A 202 -0.23 21.05 6.34
N SER A 203 -0.92 20.42 5.37
CA SER A 203 -0.28 19.66 4.29
C SER A 203 0.53 20.54 3.33
N GLY A 204 0.17 21.82 3.22
CA GLY A 204 0.73 22.74 2.22
C GLY A 204 0.16 22.54 0.81
N LEU A 205 -0.91 21.75 0.67
CA LEU A 205 -1.63 21.51 -0.59
C LEU A 205 -2.92 22.34 -0.64
N GLY A 206 -3.24 22.87 -1.81
CA GLY A 206 -4.56 23.45 -2.09
C GLY A 206 -5.59 22.36 -2.42
N PRO A 207 -6.90 22.64 -2.30
CA PRO A 207 -7.95 21.67 -2.63
C PRO A 207 -7.96 21.25 -4.10
N ASN A 208 -7.35 22.05 -5.00
CA ASN A 208 -7.25 21.79 -6.43
C ASN A 208 -5.82 21.45 -6.87
N ALA A 209 -4.91 21.12 -5.93
CA ALA A 209 -3.54 20.79 -6.25
C ALA A 209 -3.49 19.65 -7.28
N PRO A 210 -2.59 19.69 -8.28
CA PRO A 210 -2.48 18.63 -9.27
C PRO A 210 -2.19 17.27 -8.62
N VAL A 211 -2.92 16.24 -9.03
CA VAL A 211 -2.77 14.86 -8.52
C VAL A 211 -2.18 13.96 -9.61
N ILE A 212 -1.24 13.10 -9.22
CA ILE A 212 -0.74 12.00 -10.05
C ILE A 212 -1.06 10.69 -9.34
N LEU A 213 -1.65 9.74 -10.07
CA LEU A 213 -1.82 8.37 -9.60
C LEU A 213 -0.55 7.58 -9.94
N TYR A 214 0.02 6.86 -8.99
CA TYR A 214 1.31 6.21 -9.16
C TYR A 214 1.31 4.82 -8.54
N GLY A 215 1.75 3.80 -9.27
CA GLY A 215 2.07 2.52 -8.65
C GLY A 215 2.80 1.55 -9.57
N TYR A 216 3.39 0.53 -8.94
CA TYR A 216 4.09 -0.57 -9.63
C TYR A 216 3.64 -1.94 -9.08
N SER A 217 3.58 -2.97 -9.92
CA SER A 217 3.14 -4.32 -9.52
C SER A 217 1.68 -4.32 -9.05
N GLN A 218 1.37 -4.81 -7.84
CA GLN A 218 0.08 -4.57 -7.18
C GLN A 218 -0.35 -3.10 -7.23
N GLY A 219 0.57 -2.18 -6.93
CA GLY A 219 0.28 -0.75 -7.01
C GLY A 219 -0.01 -0.27 -8.43
N GLY A 220 0.54 -0.94 -9.44
CA GLY A 220 0.22 -0.70 -10.84
C GLY A 220 -1.25 -1.02 -11.13
N MET A 221 -1.75 -2.16 -10.62
CA MET A 221 -3.18 -2.51 -10.70
C MET A 221 -4.05 -1.47 -9.99
N ALA A 222 -3.68 -1.05 -8.77
CA ALA A 222 -4.44 -0.06 -8.02
C ALA A 222 -4.46 1.31 -8.72
N SER A 223 -3.33 1.76 -9.26
CA SER A 223 -3.22 2.99 -10.06
C SER A 223 -4.07 2.92 -11.33
N ALA A 224 -4.06 1.78 -12.02
CA ALA A 224 -4.87 1.54 -13.21
C ALA A 224 -6.37 1.53 -12.89
N GLY A 225 -6.80 0.82 -11.85
CA GLY A 225 -8.17 0.81 -11.37
C GLY A 225 -8.64 2.19 -10.89
N ALA A 226 -7.77 2.94 -10.22
CA ALA A 226 -8.05 4.32 -9.82
C ALA A 226 -8.21 5.23 -11.03
N ALA A 227 -7.38 5.10 -12.06
CA ALA A 227 -7.51 5.87 -13.30
C ALA A 227 -8.84 5.57 -14.01
N GLU A 228 -9.28 4.31 -13.99
CA GLU A 228 -10.57 3.86 -14.51
C GLU A 228 -11.77 4.40 -13.73
N LEU A 229 -11.68 4.42 -12.39
CA LEU A 229 -12.80 4.80 -11.52
C LEU A 229 -12.86 6.30 -11.21
N GLN A 230 -11.75 7.04 -11.36
CA GLN A 230 -11.68 8.46 -11.00
C GLN A 230 -12.81 9.31 -11.60
N PRO A 231 -13.20 9.16 -12.88
CA PRO A 231 -14.24 10.01 -13.46
C PRO A 231 -15.62 9.90 -12.79
N ASP A 232 -15.94 8.74 -12.22
CA ASP A 232 -17.23 8.49 -11.57
C ASP A 232 -17.13 8.56 -10.04
N TYR A 233 -16.03 8.04 -9.47
CA TYR A 233 -15.85 7.91 -8.03
C TYR A 233 -15.26 9.17 -7.38
N ALA A 234 -14.32 9.84 -8.06
CA ALA A 234 -13.61 11.02 -7.55
C ALA A 234 -13.40 12.11 -8.62
N PRO A 235 -14.48 12.57 -9.29
CA PRO A 235 -14.40 13.54 -10.39
C PRO A 235 -13.82 14.90 -9.96
N GLU A 236 -13.88 15.22 -8.68
CA GLU A 236 -13.37 16.48 -8.13
C GLU A 236 -11.84 16.52 -7.98
N LEU A 237 -11.17 15.36 -8.02
CA LEU A 237 -9.71 15.31 -7.97
C LEU A 237 -9.11 15.81 -9.28
N ASN A 238 -8.16 16.75 -9.19
CA ASN A 238 -7.43 17.30 -10.33
C ASN A 238 -6.33 16.34 -10.83
N VAL A 239 -6.73 15.15 -11.28
CA VAL A 239 -5.78 14.13 -11.75
C VAL A 239 -5.21 14.52 -13.12
N ARG A 240 -3.87 14.63 -13.19
CA ARG A 240 -3.14 15.02 -14.41
C ARG A 240 -2.58 13.84 -15.20
N GLY A 241 -2.59 12.65 -14.61
CA GLY A 241 -2.17 11.43 -15.27
C GLY A 241 -2.00 10.28 -14.27
N ALA A 242 -1.91 9.07 -14.82
CA ALA A 242 -1.62 7.85 -14.07
C ALA A 242 -0.34 7.19 -14.59
N TYR A 243 0.57 6.84 -13.67
CA TYR A 243 1.65 5.91 -13.93
C TYR A 243 1.24 4.50 -13.46
N VAL A 244 1.30 3.56 -14.40
CA VAL A 244 0.85 2.18 -14.26
C VAL A 244 2.02 1.26 -14.63
N GLY A 245 2.86 0.93 -13.64
CA GLY A 245 4.03 0.09 -13.83
C GLY A 245 3.77 -1.39 -13.54
N GLY A 246 4.12 -2.28 -14.46
CA GLY A 246 3.97 -3.73 -14.35
C GLY A 246 2.67 -4.19 -13.67
N PRO A 247 1.48 -3.68 -14.07
CA PRO A 247 0.23 -4.00 -13.37
C PRO A 247 -0.12 -5.48 -13.51
N VAL A 248 -0.66 -6.07 -12.43
CA VAL A 248 -1.43 -7.31 -12.57
C VAL A 248 -2.82 -6.93 -13.10
N VAL A 249 -3.16 -7.39 -14.31
CA VAL A 249 -4.39 -6.96 -15.01
C VAL A 249 -5.50 -8.00 -14.93
N ASP A 250 -5.14 -9.28 -14.82
CA ASP A 250 -6.04 -10.42 -14.76
C ASP A 250 -5.45 -11.44 -13.78
N ASP A 251 -6.11 -11.57 -12.62
CA ASP A 251 -5.65 -12.41 -11.51
C ASP A 251 -5.68 -13.90 -11.88
N GLN A 252 -6.68 -14.34 -12.65
CA GLN A 252 -6.79 -15.74 -13.08
C GLN A 252 -5.68 -16.07 -14.07
N PHE A 253 -5.42 -15.18 -15.03
CA PHE A 253 -4.29 -15.31 -15.96
C PHE A 253 -2.96 -15.32 -15.20
N PHE A 254 -2.78 -14.42 -14.23
CA PHE A 254 -1.59 -14.35 -13.40
C PHE A 254 -1.33 -15.66 -12.63
N ILE A 255 -2.37 -16.25 -12.02
CA ILE A 255 -2.28 -17.56 -11.35
C ILE A 255 -1.87 -18.65 -12.36
N GLY A 256 -2.54 -18.73 -13.51
CA GLY A 256 -2.25 -19.74 -14.52
C GLY A 256 -0.84 -19.63 -15.12
N TYR A 257 -0.39 -18.41 -15.39
CA TYR A 257 0.94 -18.14 -15.95
C TYR A 257 2.07 -18.48 -14.99
N ASN A 258 1.83 -18.35 -13.68
CA ASN A 258 2.82 -18.59 -12.64
C ASN A 258 2.66 -19.94 -11.92
N ASP A 259 1.67 -20.76 -12.27
CA ASP A 259 1.46 -22.05 -11.63
C ASP A 259 2.71 -22.96 -11.75
N GLY A 260 3.08 -23.62 -10.65
CA GLY A 260 4.35 -24.36 -10.53
C GLY A 260 5.53 -23.53 -10.05
N ARG A 261 5.45 -22.20 -10.02
CA ARG A 261 6.49 -21.33 -9.46
C ARG A 261 6.25 -21.17 -7.96
N ALA A 262 6.86 -22.04 -7.17
CA ALA A 262 6.70 -22.10 -5.71
C ALA A 262 6.77 -20.74 -4.98
N ALA A 263 7.66 -19.83 -5.42
CA ALA A 263 7.79 -18.50 -4.81
C ALA A 263 6.54 -17.61 -4.97
N MET A 264 5.69 -17.87 -5.96
CA MET A 264 4.47 -17.11 -6.25
C MET A 264 3.26 -17.63 -5.47
N GLY A 265 3.30 -18.85 -4.93
CA GLY A 265 2.21 -19.45 -4.18
C GLY A 265 1.55 -18.53 -3.14
N PRO A 266 2.30 -17.83 -2.27
CA PRO A 266 1.72 -16.91 -1.29
C PRO A 266 0.78 -15.85 -1.91
N THR A 267 1.09 -15.36 -3.11
CA THR A 267 0.24 -14.37 -3.79
C THR A 267 -1.11 -14.95 -4.18
N TYR A 268 -1.18 -16.21 -4.60
CA TYR A 268 -2.45 -16.88 -4.92
C TYR A 268 -3.29 -17.05 -3.65
N ALA A 269 -2.65 -17.45 -2.55
CA ALA A 269 -3.32 -17.56 -1.26
C ALA A 269 -3.89 -16.22 -0.80
N TRP A 270 -3.15 -15.11 -1.01
CA TRP A 270 -3.64 -13.77 -0.68
C TRP A 270 -4.82 -13.32 -1.55
N ILE A 271 -4.78 -13.57 -2.87
CA ILE A 271 -5.92 -13.32 -3.78
C ILE A 271 -7.16 -14.05 -3.25
N LEU A 272 -7.03 -15.36 -3.00
CA LEU A 272 -8.15 -16.20 -2.53
C LEU A 272 -8.67 -15.78 -1.15
N ASN A 273 -7.78 -15.43 -0.21
CA ASN A 273 -8.14 -14.91 1.11
C ASN A 273 -8.92 -13.59 1.01
N GLY A 274 -8.46 -12.65 0.17
CA GLY A 274 -9.12 -11.37 -0.07
C GLY A 274 -10.51 -11.56 -0.68
N MET A 275 -10.63 -12.45 -1.67
CA MET A 275 -11.93 -12.81 -2.27
C MET A 275 -12.88 -13.43 -1.25
N ALA A 276 -12.41 -14.39 -0.44
CA ALA A 276 -13.23 -15.02 0.59
C ALA A 276 -13.69 -14.04 1.68
N ALA A 277 -12.90 -12.99 1.95
CA ALA A 277 -13.24 -11.96 2.93
C ALA A 277 -14.27 -10.96 2.39
N ASN A 278 -14.08 -10.48 1.15
CA ASN A 278 -14.94 -9.46 0.55
C ASN A 278 -16.23 -10.04 -0.07
N TYR A 279 -16.23 -11.32 -0.45
CA TYR A 279 -17.37 -11.95 -1.10
C TYR A 279 -17.87 -13.13 -0.25
N PRO A 280 -18.68 -12.88 0.81
CA PRO A 280 -19.14 -13.93 1.73
C PRO A 280 -19.89 -15.09 1.05
N SER A 281 -20.54 -14.83 -0.09
CA SER A 281 -21.21 -15.86 -0.90
C SER A 281 -20.23 -16.83 -1.57
N VAL A 282 -18.99 -16.41 -1.81
CA VAL A 282 -17.94 -17.21 -2.47
C VAL A 282 -17.16 -18.06 -1.48
N ARG A 283 -17.07 -17.67 -0.21
CA ARG A 283 -16.30 -18.42 0.80
C ARG A 283 -16.70 -19.90 0.93
N PRO A 284 -18.00 -20.28 1.06
CA PRO A 284 -18.38 -21.69 1.12
C PRO A 284 -18.04 -22.47 -0.16
N VAL A 285 -18.06 -21.79 -1.30
CA VAL A 285 -17.72 -22.37 -2.60
C VAL A 285 -16.22 -22.66 -2.65
N LEU A 286 -15.38 -21.66 -2.33
CA LEU A 286 -13.93 -21.82 -2.27
C LEU A 286 -13.54 -22.91 -1.27
N ASP A 287 -14.16 -22.94 -0.09
CA ASP A 287 -13.89 -23.95 0.94
C ASP A 287 -14.25 -25.38 0.49
N ALA A 288 -15.24 -25.55 -0.40
CA ALA A 288 -15.59 -26.85 -0.97
C ALA A 288 -14.59 -27.30 -2.06
N GLU A 289 -14.02 -26.35 -2.81
CA GLU A 289 -13.08 -26.62 -3.89
C GLU A 289 -11.64 -26.85 -3.41
N LEU A 290 -11.30 -26.43 -2.18
CA LEU A 290 -9.99 -26.63 -1.57
C LEU A 290 -9.91 -27.90 -0.73
N ASN A 291 -8.79 -28.62 -0.87
CA ASN A 291 -8.42 -29.70 0.04
C ASN A 291 -7.78 -29.14 1.33
N ASP A 292 -7.40 -30.03 2.25
CA ASP A 292 -6.79 -29.63 3.54
C ASP A 292 -5.47 -28.88 3.36
N THR A 293 -4.67 -29.24 2.35
CA THR A 293 -3.43 -28.52 2.01
C THR A 293 -3.72 -27.09 1.55
N GLY A 294 -4.69 -26.90 0.64
CA GLY A 294 -5.09 -25.56 0.18
C GLY A 294 -5.59 -24.68 1.32
N LYS A 295 -6.46 -25.23 2.18
CA LYS A 295 -6.97 -24.53 3.37
C LYS A 295 -5.85 -24.15 4.34
N ALA A 296 -4.90 -25.06 4.57
CA ALA A 296 -3.75 -24.80 5.43
C ALA A 296 -2.86 -23.69 4.85
N ILE A 297 -2.63 -23.68 3.53
CA ILE A 297 -1.86 -22.63 2.84
C ILE A 297 -2.54 -21.26 2.97
N LEU A 298 -3.85 -21.18 2.74
CA LEU A 298 -4.61 -19.94 2.88
C LEU A 298 -4.53 -19.40 4.31
N ASN A 299 -4.77 -20.26 5.30
CA ASN A 299 -4.71 -19.88 6.71
C ASN A 299 -3.30 -19.48 7.15
N GLU A 300 -2.26 -20.17 6.69
CA GLU A 300 -0.87 -19.83 7.01
C GLU A 300 -0.44 -18.51 6.35
N SER A 301 -1.05 -18.14 5.22
CA SER A 301 -0.74 -16.90 4.49
C SER A 301 -1.39 -15.66 5.11
N LEU A 302 -2.48 -15.83 5.88
CA LEU A 302 -3.07 -14.79 6.72
C LEU A 302 -2.04 -14.39 7.78
N GLY A 303 -1.51 -13.18 7.68
CA GLY A 303 -0.48 -12.69 8.61
C GLY A 303 0.94 -12.66 8.05
N LYS A 304 1.18 -13.10 6.81
CA LYS A 304 2.52 -13.10 6.21
C LYS A 304 2.78 -11.92 5.28
N CYS A 305 4.03 -11.48 5.20
CA CYS A 305 4.52 -10.44 4.29
C CYS A 305 5.01 -11.01 2.94
N ALA A 306 5.52 -10.14 2.06
CA ALA A 306 5.75 -10.41 0.63
C ALA A 306 6.80 -11.49 0.31
N VAL A 307 7.75 -11.76 1.21
CA VAL A 307 8.75 -12.83 1.01
C VAL A 307 8.61 -13.87 2.12
N PRO A 308 7.48 -14.60 2.17
CA PRO A 308 7.26 -15.58 3.21
C PRO A 308 7.89 -16.92 2.83
N MET A 309 8.25 -17.71 3.82
CA MET A 309 8.51 -19.14 3.69
C MET A 309 7.35 -19.90 4.33
N GLY A 310 6.89 -20.98 3.70
CA GLY A 310 5.78 -21.77 4.23
C GLY A 310 5.31 -22.90 3.31
N LEU A 311 4.08 -23.36 3.54
CA LEU A 311 3.45 -24.47 2.84
C LEU A 311 3.27 -24.19 1.34
N ALA A 312 2.99 -22.93 0.96
CA ALA A 312 2.82 -22.55 -0.44
C ALA A 312 4.06 -22.89 -1.30
N GLN A 313 5.27 -22.73 -0.75
CA GLN A 313 6.51 -23.08 -1.45
C GLN A 313 6.75 -24.58 -1.55
N LEU A 314 6.17 -25.38 -0.64
CA LEU A 314 6.26 -26.85 -0.68
C LEU A 314 5.25 -27.46 -1.66
N HIS A 315 4.22 -26.70 -2.04
CA HIS A 315 3.14 -27.11 -2.93
C HIS A 315 3.03 -26.14 -4.11
N GLY A 316 4.08 -26.07 -4.93
CA GLY A 316 4.19 -25.06 -6.00
C GLY A 316 3.13 -25.17 -7.10
N HIS A 317 2.48 -26.33 -7.26
CA HIS A 317 1.38 -26.50 -8.22
C HIS A 317 0.02 -26.37 -7.53
N THR A 318 -0.85 -25.52 -8.06
CA THR A 318 -2.18 -25.25 -7.50
C THR A 318 -3.11 -26.47 -7.53
N SER A 319 -2.85 -27.45 -8.41
CA SER A 319 -3.52 -28.76 -8.39
C SER A 319 -3.31 -29.54 -7.09
N GLN A 320 -2.29 -29.21 -6.31
CA GLN A 320 -2.05 -29.81 -4.99
C GLN A 320 -2.93 -29.18 -3.89
N TRP A 321 -3.62 -28.07 -4.19
CA TRP A 321 -4.42 -27.29 -3.22
C TRP A 321 -5.92 -27.58 -3.36
N THR A 322 -6.34 -28.07 -4.52
CA THR A 322 -7.75 -28.28 -4.86
C THR A 322 -8.21 -29.70 -4.49
N ALA A 323 -9.49 -29.85 -4.17
CA ALA A 323 -10.11 -31.14 -3.88
C ALA A 323 -10.20 -32.02 -5.13
N SER A 324 -10.33 -31.42 -6.31
CA SER A 324 -10.42 -32.11 -7.60
C SER A 324 -9.06 -32.56 -8.15
N GLY A 325 -7.95 -32.05 -7.61
CA GLY A 325 -6.61 -32.26 -8.19
C GLY A 325 -6.39 -31.50 -9.50
N GLN A 326 -7.29 -30.60 -9.88
CA GLN A 326 -7.16 -29.74 -11.06
C GLN A 326 -6.50 -28.40 -10.69
N PRO A 327 -5.79 -27.74 -11.62
CA PRO A 327 -5.27 -26.38 -11.37
C PRO A 327 -6.37 -25.40 -10.94
N LEU A 328 -6.01 -24.40 -10.13
CA LEU A 328 -6.97 -23.39 -9.65
C LEU A 328 -7.71 -22.69 -10.78
N THR A 329 -7.06 -22.44 -11.92
CA THR A 329 -7.71 -21.83 -13.09
C THR A 329 -8.88 -22.66 -13.62
N ALA A 330 -8.75 -23.99 -13.65
CA ALA A 330 -9.83 -24.87 -14.07
C ALA A 330 -10.98 -24.91 -13.05
N VAL A 331 -10.66 -24.84 -11.75
CA VAL A 331 -11.66 -24.72 -10.68
C VAL A 331 -12.44 -23.41 -10.79
N ILE A 332 -11.74 -22.30 -11.06
CA ILE A 332 -12.36 -20.98 -11.26
C ILE A 332 -13.31 -21.02 -12.47
N ASP A 333 -12.87 -21.54 -13.61
CA ASP A 333 -13.68 -21.61 -14.84
C ASP A 333 -14.94 -22.49 -14.70
N GLN A 334 -14.85 -23.56 -13.91
CA GLN A 334 -15.98 -24.49 -13.72
C GLN A 334 -17.02 -23.98 -12.74
N ASN A 335 -16.70 -22.95 -11.94
CA ASN A 335 -17.59 -22.43 -10.92
C ASN A 335 -18.01 -20.99 -11.24
N PRO A 336 -19.28 -20.75 -11.63
CA PRO A 336 -19.75 -19.42 -12.02
C PRO A 336 -19.56 -18.33 -10.96
N ALA A 337 -19.67 -18.66 -9.68
CA ALA A 337 -19.52 -17.70 -8.60
C ALA A 337 -18.05 -17.27 -8.43
N LEU A 338 -17.10 -18.21 -8.52
CA LEU A 338 -15.67 -17.88 -8.55
C LEU A 338 -15.32 -17.09 -9.80
N LYS A 339 -15.76 -17.56 -10.97
CA LYS A 339 -15.46 -16.90 -12.25
C LYS A 339 -15.92 -15.45 -12.26
N GLN A 340 -17.13 -15.17 -11.77
CA GLN A 340 -17.66 -13.82 -11.68
C GLN A 340 -16.74 -12.91 -10.83
N VAL A 341 -16.32 -13.36 -9.65
CA VAL A 341 -15.49 -12.54 -8.76
C VAL A 341 -14.10 -12.30 -9.34
N PHE A 342 -13.51 -13.28 -10.03
CA PHE A 342 -12.25 -13.09 -10.76
C PHE A 342 -12.41 -12.11 -11.94
N ASP A 343 -13.51 -12.20 -12.69
CA ASP A 343 -13.79 -11.29 -13.81
C ASP A 343 -13.98 -9.83 -13.36
N GLU A 344 -14.54 -9.61 -12.17
CA GLU A 344 -14.68 -8.27 -11.57
C GLU A 344 -13.34 -7.57 -11.28
N GLN A 345 -12.25 -8.34 -11.14
CA GLN A 345 -10.91 -7.80 -10.88
C GLN A 345 -10.16 -7.41 -12.15
N ILE A 346 -10.66 -7.79 -13.33
CA ILE A 346 -10.00 -7.48 -14.59
C ILE A 346 -9.93 -5.97 -14.80
N VAL A 347 -8.72 -5.47 -15.02
CA VAL A 347 -8.46 -4.07 -15.37
C VAL A 347 -8.54 -3.90 -16.90
N GLY A 348 -9.04 -2.77 -17.38
CA GLY A 348 -9.21 -2.48 -18.80
C GLY A 348 -10.66 -2.55 -19.29
N GLY A 349 -11.60 -2.89 -18.40
CA GLY A 349 -13.04 -2.88 -18.70
C GLY A 349 -13.66 -1.48 -18.69
N LEU A 350 -13.03 -0.51 -18.00
CA LEU A 350 -13.48 0.88 -17.93
C LEU A 350 -12.49 1.79 -18.69
N THR A 351 -12.76 3.09 -18.71
CA THR A 351 -12.00 4.05 -19.54
C THR A 351 -11.48 5.20 -18.70
N PRO A 352 -10.16 5.28 -18.47
CA PRO A 352 -9.55 6.46 -17.88
C PRO A 352 -9.84 7.72 -18.69
N GLN A 353 -10.01 8.86 -18.02
CA GLN A 353 -10.16 10.17 -18.68
C GLN A 353 -8.89 11.03 -18.62
N VAL A 354 -7.80 10.45 -18.11
CA VAL A 354 -6.50 11.10 -17.99
C VAL A 354 -5.46 10.34 -18.82
N PRO A 355 -4.37 10.99 -19.25
CA PRO A 355 -3.25 10.29 -19.88
C PRO A 355 -2.66 9.20 -18.99
N VAL A 356 -2.20 8.10 -19.58
CA VAL A 356 -1.62 6.97 -18.85
C VAL A 356 -0.27 6.56 -19.42
N LEU A 357 0.74 6.47 -18.56
CA LEU A 357 1.98 5.77 -18.85
C LEU A 357 1.86 4.35 -18.32
N VAL A 358 1.88 3.37 -19.24
CA VAL A 358 1.99 1.95 -18.89
C VAL A 358 3.42 1.52 -19.14
N ALA A 359 4.14 1.05 -18.12
CA ALA A 359 5.52 0.58 -18.27
C ALA A 359 5.64 -0.88 -17.85
N SER A 360 6.12 -1.76 -18.73
CA SER A 360 6.21 -3.19 -18.44
C SER A 360 7.32 -3.85 -19.28
N ALA A 361 7.93 -4.91 -18.76
CA ALA A 361 8.83 -5.74 -19.55
C ALA A 361 8.04 -6.78 -20.37
N VAL A 362 8.45 -7.02 -21.61
CA VAL A 362 7.78 -8.01 -22.47
C VAL A 362 7.92 -9.43 -21.92
N ASN A 363 9.04 -9.70 -21.24
CA ASN A 363 9.37 -10.98 -20.63
C ASN A 363 9.03 -11.03 -19.13
N ASP A 364 8.20 -10.11 -18.64
CA ASP A 364 7.87 -10.01 -17.22
C ASP A 364 7.25 -11.32 -16.71
N GLU A 365 7.90 -11.90 -15.72
CA GLU A 365 7.52 -13.17 -15.13
C GLU A 365 6.51 -12.99 -14.00
N GLY A 366 6.44 -11.81 -13.37
CA GLY A 366 5.57 -11.50 -12.23
C GLY A 366 4.27 -10.76 -12.61
N ALA A 367 4.25 -10.01 -13.70
CA ALA A 367 3.06 -9.34 -14.23
C ALA A 367 3.01 -9.57 -15.75
N PRO A 368 2.25 -10.57 -16.23
CA PRO A 368 2.35 -11.02 -17.61
C PRO A 368 2.01 -9.92 -18.61
N PHE A 369 2.88 -9.74 -19.61
CA PHE A 369 2.73 -8.68 -20.62
C PHE A 369 1.45 -8.76 -21.48
N PRO A 370 0.93 -9.94 -21.89
CA PRO A 370 -0.22 -9.97 -22.82
C PRO A 370 -1.50 -9.31 -22.29
N PRO A 371 -1.95 -9.54 -21.05
CA PRO A 371 -3.05 -8.77 -20.46
C PRO A 371 -2.78 -7.25 -20.40
N ILE A 372 -1.54 -6.85 -20.07
CA ILE A 372 -1.14 -5.42 -20.00
C ILE A 372 -1.26 -4.76 -21.37
N HIS A 373 -0.77 -5.44 -22.40
CA HIS A 373 -0.89 -4.98 -23.78
C HIS A 373 -2.36 -4.87 -24.22
N ALA A 374 -3.20 -5.86 -23.88
CA ALA A 374 -4.64 -5.84 -24.20
C ALA A 374 -5.38 -4.70 -23.50
N MET A 375 -5.07 -4.43 -22.23
CA MET A 375 -5.59 -3.28 -21.48
C MET A 375 -5.21 -1.95 -22.15
N ALA A 376 -3.92 -1.77 -22.47
CA ALA A 376 -3.43 -0.56 -23.12
C ALA A 376 -4.07 -0.34 -24.51
N ALA A 377 -4.16 -1.38 -25.33
CA ALA A 377 -4.84 -1.35 -26.63
C ALA A 377 -6.34 -1.02 -26.48
N GLY A 378 -7.00 -1.63 -25.50
CA GLY A 378 -8.40 -1.35 -25.15
C GLY A 378 -8.63 0.12 -24.81
N TRP A 379 -7.80 0.71 -23.94
CA TRP A 379 -7.88 2.13 -23.62
C TRP A 379 -7.58 3.03 -24.84
N CYS A 380 -6.57 2.69 -25.64
CA CYS A 380 -6.28 3.39 -26.88
C CYS A 380 -7.47 3.41 -27.85
N SER A 381 -8.15 2.28 -28.03
CA SER A 381 -9.33 2.17 -28.90
C SER A 381 -10.50 3.06 -28.44
N ARG A 382 -10.51 3.47 -27.17
CA ARG A 382 -11.49 4.38 -26.57
C ARG A 382 -11.01 5.83 -26.47
N GLY A 383 -9.88 6.15 -27.09
CA GLY A 383 -9.35 7.51 -27.20
C GLY A 383 -8.50 7.99 -26.02
N VAL A 384 -8.14 7.08 -25.09
CA VAL A 384 -7.26 7.42 -23.97
C VAL A 384 -5.83 7.66 -24.49
N PRO A 385 -5.16 8.77 -24.14
CA PRO A 385 -3.76 8.96 -24.45
C PRO A 385 -2.88 8.00 -23.63
N VAL A 386 -2.58 6.84 -24.21
CA VAL A 386 -1.71 5.83 -23.59
C VAL A 386 -0.33 5.86 -24.24
N GLN A 387 0.70 5.88 -23.40
CA GLN A 387 2.06 5.52 -23.76
C GLN A 387 2.39 4.17 -23.14
N LEU A 388 2.49 3.12 -23.97
CA LEU A 388 2.97 1.81 -23.53
C LEU A 388 4.48 1.69 -23.75
N GLU A 389 5.25 1.72 -22.66
CA GLU A 389 6.67 1.40 -22.66
C GLU A 389 6.88 -0.10 -22.44
N ALA A 390 6.94 -0.84 -23.56
CA ALA A 390 7.20 -2.28 -23.58
C ALA A 390 8.71 -2.55 -23.67
N ASN A 391 9.36 -2.84 -22.55
CA ASN A 391 10.80 -3.10 -22.52
C ASN A 391 11.10 -4.56 -22.90
N GLY A 392 11.59 -4.78 -24.12
CA GLY A 392 12.04 -6.09 -24.60
C GLY A 392 13.51 -6.43 -24.32
N GLN A 393 14.28 -5.51 -23.73
CA GLN A 393 15.73 -5.69 -23.53
C GLN A 393 16.06 -6.42 -22.22
N ILE A 394 15.13 -6.49 -21.28
CA ILE A 394 15.34 -7.19 -20.01
C ILE A 394 15.15 -8.70 -20.26
N PRO A 395 16.17 -9.53 -19.97
CA PRO A 395 16.08 -10.96 -20.22
C PRO A 395 15.07 -11.61 -19.26
N SER A 396 14.47 -12.72 -19.71
CA SER A 396 13.61 -13.56 -18.87
C SER A 396 14.41 -14.19 -17.74
N MET A 397 14.06 -13.87 -16.50
CA MET A 397 14.70 -14.37 -15.28
C MET A 397 13.64 -14.56 -14.20
N SER A 398 13.78 -15.62 -13.41
CA SER A 398 12.89 -15.94 -12.30
C SER A 398 13.66 -15.95 -10.98
N GLY A 399 12.99 -15.58 -9.89
CA GLY A 399 13.55 -15.60 -8.54
C GLY A 399 13.23 -14.31 -7.79
N ILE A 400 13.91 -14.10 -6.65
CA ILE A 400 13.72 -12.89 -5.83
C ILE A 400 14.07 -11.62 -6.61
N VAL A 401 15.07 -11.69 -7.50
CA VAL A 401 15.44 -10.62 -8.44
C VAL A 401 15.22 -11.13 -9.86
N GLY A 402 13.95 -11.30 -10.24
CA GLY A 402 13.56 -11.69 -11.60
C GLY A 402 13.30 -10.49 -12.51
N THR A 403 12.79 -10.74 -13.71
CA THR A 403 12.54 -9.72 -14.73
C THR A 403 11.61 -8.63 -14.21
N HIS A 404 10.57 -8.98 -13.46
CA HIS A 404 9.60 -8.04 -12.86
C HIS A 404 10.28 -7.00 -11.96
N VAL A 405 11.23 -7.44 -11.14
CA VAL A 405 11.96 -6.56 -10.22
C VAL A 405 12.96 -5.69 -10.98
N LEU A 406 13.65 -6.23 -11.98
CA LEU A 406 14.58 -5.44 -12.78
C LEU A 406 13.88 -4.42 -13.68
N ALA A 407 12.67 -4.73 -14.14
CA ALA A 407 11.84 -3.83 -14.94
C ALA A 407 11.42 -2.57 -14.19
N PHE A 408 11.39 -2.63 -12.85
CA PHE A 408 11.10 -1.46 -12.00
C PHE A 408 12.06 -0.30 -12.24
N PHE A 409 13.36 -0.54 -12.39
CA PHE A 409 14.36 0.53 -12.49
C PHE A 409 14.22 1.40 -13.76
N PRO A 410 14.18 0.85 -14.98
CA PRO A 410 13.91 1.67 -16.16
C PRO A 410 12.51 2.29 -16.14
N ALA A 411 11.50 1.58 -15.63
CA ALA A 411 10.14 2.10 -15.51
C ALA A 411 10.05 3.29 -14.54
N LEU A 412 10.78 3.24 -13.42
CA LEU A 412 10.94 4.34 -12.49
C LEU A 412 11.57 5.55 -13.17
N ILE A 413 12.63 5.36 -13.96
CA ILE A 413 13.29 6.47 -14.67
C ILE A 413 12.32 7.14 -15.66
N ALA A 414 11.61 6.33 -16.44
CA ALA A 414 10.62 6.83 -17.39
C ALA A 414 9.47 7.58 -16.72
N SER A 415 8.97 7.06 -15.59
CA SER A 415 7.87 7.68 -14.85
C SER A 415 8.21 9.09 -14.38
N GLN A 416 9.45 9.36 -13.95
CA GLN A 416 9.82 10.67 -13.44
C GLN A 416 9.66 11.78 -14.47
N GLN A 417 10.16 11.58 -15.69
CA GLN A 417 10.04 12.61 -16.73
C GLN A 417 8.59 12.76 -17.18
N TRP A 418 7.91 11.64 -17.41
CA TRP A 418 6.52 11.64 -17.85
C TRP A 418 5.61 12.39 -16.87
N ILE A 419 5.81 12.22 -15.57
CA ILE A 419 5.07 12.93 -14.51
C ILE A 419 5.31 14.44 -14.60
N MET A 420 6.57 14.86 -14.70
CA MET A 420 6.91 16.29 -14.83
C MET A 420 6.27 16.93 -16.06
N ASP A 421 6.19 16.19 -17.17
CA ASP A 421 5.54 16.64 -18.40
C ASP A 421 4.03 16.83 -18.19
N ARG A 422 3.35 15.88 -17.53
CA ARG A 422 1.91 16.02 -17.19
C ARG A 422 1.63 17.20 -16.28
N LEU A 423 2.47 17.39 -15.26
CA LEU A 423 2.36 18.51 -14.31
C LEU A 423 2.63 19.87 -14.94
N SER A 424 3.34 19.89 -16.08
CA SER A 424 3.65 21.10 -16.85
C SER A 424 2.73 21.31 -18.05
N ASP A 425 1.60 20.58 -18.12
CA ASP A 425 0.63 20.60 -19.21
C ASP A 425 1.25 20.29 -20.59
N ALA A 426 2.37 19.58 -20.64
CA ALA A 426 2.97 19.15 -21.89
C ALA A 426 2.09 18.05 -22.53
N PRO A 427 1.88 18.09 -23.86
CA PRO A 427 1.05 17.12 -24.57
C PRO A 427 1.41 15.68 -24.20
N ALA A 428 0.41 14.85 -23.89
CA ALA A 428 0.62 13.45 -23.57
C ALA A 428 1.21 12.72 -24.79
N PRO A 429 2.41 12.13 -24.70
CA PRO A 429 2.89 11.22 -25.72
C PRO A 429 1.94 10.02 -25.79
N THR A 430 1.75 9.50 -26.99
CA THR A 430 0.99 8.28 -27.20
C THR A 430 1.60 7.46 -28.33
N ASN A 431 1.61 6.15 -28.14
CA ASN A 431 1.95 5.19 -29.18
C ASN A 431 0.76 4.29 -29.52
N CYS A 432 -0.48 4.76 -29.31
CA CYS A 432 -1.70 4.03 -29.63
C CYS A 432 -1.77 3.57 -31.09
N GLY A 433 -1.17 4.31 -32.03
CA GLY A 433 -1.11 3.90 -33.43
C GLY A 433 -0.24 2.65 -33.71
N ALA A 434 0.57 2.22 -32.73
CA ALA A 434 1.37 1.00 -32.79
C ALA A 434 0.76 -0.17 -31.99
N LEU A 435 -0.36 0.05 -31.30
CA LEU A 435 -1.08 -0.97 -30.55
C LEU A 435 -2.26 -1.46 -31.41
N PRO A 436 -2.30 -2.75 -31.79
CA PRO A 436 -3.34 -3.31 -32.67
C PRO A 436 -4.75 -3.29 -32.07
#